data_AF-A0A7S3CCY5-F1
#
_entry.id   AF-A0A7S3CCY5-F1
#
_cell.length_a   1.000
_cell.length_b   1.000
_cell.length_c   1.000
_cell.angle_alpha   90.00
_cell.angle_beta   90.00
_cell.angle_gamma   90.00
#
_symmetry.space_group_name_H-M   'P 1'
#
loop_
_entity.id
_entity.type
_entity.pdbx_description
1 polymer ?
#
loop_
_entity_poly.entity_id
_entity_poly.type
_entity_poly.pdbx_seq_one_letter_code
_entity_poly.pdbx_strand_id
1 'polypeptide(L)'
;MRTTVLTFLLVAASQVLAMASAASNPVSSPAIDNLKITDWQRGRMTFYGKDGYSIHSGACHFGSIPHPYYVAATSDWWPEYINGAYEHNKCGHCFEIQCDPNGRSYCRGDRYNASIIVQVTDRCPCKHENPSNKRWCCGDQPHFDVSHEAFGELANHVGGWVYLQWREIQCPDGVGRGGALLEDPYNWTPYCTEGEESLGEMAKRRGLTTFLEAVWRAGPEVWDRLGSRARASTVVAPTNEAFANYADSLGLTVQELLEQPTLASIMRHHFFKEEISDREGALDTVSDFPITVRTADDGKRALDGVRV
;
A
#
# COMPACT_ATOMS: atom_id res chain seq x y z
N MET A 1 -11.50 21.08 -78.70
CA MET A 1 -12.68 20.22 -78.49
C MET A 1 -12.85 20.02 -76.99
N ARG A 2 -13.99 20.50 -76.47
CA ARG A 2 -14.67 20.16 -75.20
C ARG A 2 -13.91 20.26 -73.87
N THR A 3 -13.92 21.48 -73.35
CA THR A 3 -14.27 21.80 -71.96
C THR A 3 -15.56 21.08 -71.56
N THR A 4 -15.63 20.50 -70.35
CA THR A 4 -16.90 20.17 -69.69
C THR A 4 -16.77 20.52 -68.21
N VAL A 5 -17.46 21.59 -67.84
CA VAL A 5 -17.79 21.95 -66.46
C VAL A 5 -18.98 21.09 -66.05
N LEU A 6 -18.91 20.43 -64.89
CA LEU A 6 -20.10 19.89 -64.25
C LEU A 6 -20.16 20.40 -62.81
N THR A 7 -21.03 21.38 -62.61
CA THR A 7 -21.49 21.85 -61.31
C THR A 7 -22.54 20.87 -60.80
N PHE A 8 -22.36 20.27 -59.62
CA PHE A 8 -23.46 19.69 -58.86
C PHE A 8 -23.36 20.10 -57.39
N LEU A 9 -24.31 20.97 -57.04
CA LEU A 9 -25.00 21.22 -55.78
C LEU A 9 -24.47 20.59 -54.49
N LEU A 10 -24.27 21.49 -53.50
CA LEU A 10 -24.31 21.20 -52.07
C LEU A 10 -25.52 20.34 -51.69
N VAL A 11 -25.26 19.23 -51.00
CA VAL A 11 -26.14 18.74 -49.94
C VAL A 11 -25.27 18.56 -48.70
N ALA A 12 -25.58 19.37 -47.69
CA ALA A 12 -25.02 19.27 -46.36
C ALA A 12 -25.43 17.93 -45.73
N ALA A 13 -24.45 17.18 -45.24
CA ALA A 13 -24.65 16.18 -44.20
C ALA A 13 -23.44 16.22 -43.28
N SER A 14 -23.50 17.11 -42.29
CA SER A 14 -22.62 17.10 -41.13
C SER A 14 -22.79 15.77 -40.41
N GLN A 15 -21.89 14.81 -40.66
CA GLN A 15 -21.69 13.70 -39.76
C GLN A 15 -20.40 13.95 -38.99
N VAL A 16 -20.58 14.66 -37.87
CA VAL A 16 -19.64 14.62 -36.76
C VAL A 16 -19.60 13.15 -36.32
N LEU A 17 -18.48 12.48 -36.60
CA LEU A 17 -18.19 11.18 -36.00
C LEU A 17 -17.93 11.44 -34.51
N ALA A 18 -19.00 11.46 -33.72
CA ALA A 18 -18.90 11.35 -32.28
C ALA A 18 -18.41 9.93 -32.00
N MET A 19 -17.09 9.76 -31.89
CA MET A 19 -16.55 8.63 -31.15
C MET A 19 -17.05 8.79 -29.72
N ALA A 20 -18.13 8.07 -29.41
CA ALA A 20 -18.50 7.81 -28.03
C ALA A 20 -17.32 7.05 -27.42
N SER A 21 -16.44 7.80 -26.77
CA SER A 21 -15.68 7.30 -25.64
C SER A 21 -16.68 6.58 -24.75
N ALA A 22 -16.61 5.26 -24.71
CA ALA A 22 -17.18 4.49 -23.63
C ALA A 22 -16.43 4.97 -22.38
N ALA A 23 -16.92 6.06 -21.78
CA ALA A 23 -16.64 6.38 -20.41
C ALA A 23 -17.14 5.16 -19.64
N SER A 24 -16.21 4.32 -19.21
CA SER A 24 -16.45 3.36 -18.15
C SER A 24 -17.04 4.17 -17.00
N ASN A 25 -18.36 4.10 -16.83
CA ASN A 25 -18.98 4.64 -15.63
C ASN A 25 -18.22 4.03 -14.46
N PRO A 26 -17.64 4.83 -13.55
CA PRO A 26 -17.05 4.27 -12.34
C PRO A 26 -18.16 3.42 -11.71
N VAL A 27 -17.89 2.13 -11.53
CA VAL A 27 -18.77 1.23 -10.79
C VAL A 27 -18.94 1.91 -9.43
N SER A 28 -20.09 2.53 -9.20
CA SER A 28 -20.36 3.21 -7.94
C SER A 28 -20.36 2.13 -6.88
N SER A 29 -19.38 2.21 -5.99
CA SER A 29 -19.21 1.25 -4.90
C SER A 29 -20.50 1.18 -4.09
N PRO A 30 -20.98 -0.02 -3.70
CA PRO A 30 -22.15 -0.12 -2.85
C PRO A 30 -21.91 0.67 -1.56
N ALA A 31 -22.86 1.55 -1.19
CA ALA A 31 -22.91 2.11 0.15
C ALA A 31 -22.87 0.95 1.18
N ILE A 32 -22.33 1.19 2.39
CA ILE A 32 -22.19 0.15 3.44
C ILE A 32 -23.49 -0.64 3.65
N ASP A 33 -24.64 0.04 3.53
CA ASP A 33 -25.98 -0.52 3.68
C ASP A 33 -26.34 -1.61 2.63
N ASN A 34 -25.58 -1.71 1.54
CA ASN A 34 -25.77 -2.68 0.46
C ASN A 34 -24.78 -3.87 0.53
N LEU A 35 -23.91 -3.92 1.54
CA LEU A 35 -22.98 -5.03 1.71
C LEU A 35 -23.69 -6.24 2.33
N LYS A 36 -23.29 -7.45 1.96
CA LYS A 36 -23.65 -8.65 2.73
C LYS A 36 -22.94 -8.57 4.09
N ILE A 37 -23.70 -8.62 5.18
CA ILE A 37 -23.22 -8.39 6.54
C ILE A 37 -23.69 -9.54 7.43
N THR A 38 -22.78 -10.09 8.25
CA THR A 38 -23.13 -11.10 9.27
C THR A 38 -23.59 -10.45 10.58
N ASP A 39 -24.12 -11.25 11.51
CA ASP A 39 -24.37 -10.79 12.88
C ASP A 39 -23.08 -10.38 13.61
N TRP A 40 -23.20 -9.46 14.56
CA TRP A 40 -22.10 -9.03 15.42
C TRP A 40 -21.65 -10.15 16.35
N GLN A 41 -20.34 -10.36 16.41
CA GLN A 41 -19.67 -11.31 17.29
C GLN A 41 -18.69 -10.58 18.20
N ARG A 42 -18.30 -11.19 19.33
CA ARG A 42 -17.28 -10.64 20.24
C ARG A 42 -15.91 -11.21 19.91
N GLY A 43 -14.88 -10.43 20.17
CA GLY A 43 -13.49 -10.85 20.10
C GLY A 43 -12.59 -9.87 20.84
N ARG A 44 -11.31 -9.89 20.51
CA ARG A 44 -10.33 -8.89 20.97
C ARG A 44 -9.41 -8.42 19.84
N MET A 45 -8.85 -7.23 19.99
CA MET A 45 -7.81 -6.75 19.08
C MET A 45 -6.56 -6.26 19.82
N THR A 46 -5.41 -6.48 19.20
CA THR A 46 -4.11 -5.84 19.51
C THR A 46 -3.65 -5.05 18.28
N PHE A 47 -2.41 -4.57 18.27
CA PHE A 47 -1.85 -3.92 17.09
C PHE A 47 -0.39 -4.26 16.82
N TYR A 48 -0.02 -4.19 15.55
CA TYR A 48 1.33 -4.36 15.03
C TYR A 48 1.66 -3.30 13.97
N GLY A 49 2.91 -3.26 13.49
CA GLY A 49 3.32 -2.34 12.41
C GLY A 49 4.34 -1.28 12.82
N LYS A 50 4.73 -1.21 14.11
CA LYS A 50 5.76 -0.29 14.64
C LYS A 50 6.88 -0.97 15.42
N ASP A 51 6.78 -2.27 15.62
CA ASP A 51 7.62 -3.11 16.46
C ASP A 51 8.58 -4.00 15.63
N GLY A 52 8.88 -3.58 14.40
CA GLY A 52 9.74 -4.32 13.47
C GLY A 52 9.00 -5.34 12.60
N TYR A 53 7.73 -5.62 12.90
CA TYR A 53 6.83 -6.39 12.04
C TYR A 53 6.11 -5.44 11.08
N SER A 54 6.27 -5.68 9.77
CA SER A 54 5.75 -4.80 8.72
C SER A 54 4.32 -5.17 8.35
N ILE A 55 3.43 -4.17 8.27
CA ILE A 55 2.08 -4.36 7.70
C ILE A 55 2.12 -4.60 6.18
N HIS A 56 3.23 -4.28 5.51
CA HIS A 56 3.41 -4.38 4.05
C HIS A 56 4.00 -5.72 3.60
N SER A 57 4.31 -6.62 4.53
CA SER A 57 5.00 -7.89 4.24
C SER A 57 4.27 -9.08 4.85
N GLY A 58 2.94 -8.97 4.96
CA GLY A 58 2.09 -9.99 5.54
C GLY A 58 1.98 -11.27 4.71
N ALA A 59 1.51 -12.34 5.34
CA ALA A 59 1.37 -13.68 4.78
C ALA A 59 0.39 -13.78 3.59
N CYS A 60 -0.42 -12.75 3.32
CA CYS A 60 -1.25 -12.69 2.11
C CYS A 60 -0.50 -12.18 0.88
N HIS A 61 0.74 -11.71 1.03
CA HIS A 61 1.60 -11.25 -0.06
C HIS A 61 1.01 -10.14 -0.94
N PHE A 62 0.09 -9.32 -0.39
CA PHE A 62 -0.46 -8.14 -1.08
C PHE A 62 0.60 -7.05 -1.32
N GLY A 63 1.76 -7.19 -0.66
CA GLY A 63 2.86 -6.24 -0.74
C GLY A 63 2.49 -4.94 -0.05
N SER A 64 2.85 -3.82 -0.65
CA SER A 64 2.59 -2.51 -0.05
C SER A 64 1.09 -2.25 0.12
N ILE A 65 0.68 -2.23 1.39
CA ILE A 65 -0.64 -1.83 1.83
C ILE A 65 -0.76 -0.31 1.77
N PRO A 66 -1.73 0.26 1.05
CA PRO A 66 -1.92 1.70 0.95
C PRO A 66 -2.55 2.30 2.22
N HIS A 67 -2.28 3.58 2.47
CA HIS A 67 -2.98 4.38 3.48
C HIS A 67 -4.51 4.38 3.20
N PRO A 68 -5.39 4.26 4.22
CA PRO A 68 -5.19 4.49 5.65
C PRO A 68 -4.64 3.32 6.48
N TYR A 69 -4.12 2.27 5.83
CA TYR A 69 -3.56 1.09 6.51
C TYR A 69 -4.58 0.36 7.37
N TYR A 70 -5.86 0.39 7.05
CA TYR A 70 -6.88 -0.35 7.77
C TYR A 70 -6.85 -1.83 7.38
N VAL A 71 -5.89 -2.54 7.96
CA VAL A 71 -5.63 -3.95 7.71
C VAL A 71 -5.49 -4.72 9.01
N ALA A 72 -5.65 -6.04 8.91
CA ALA A 72 -5.55 -6.95 10.02
C ALA A 72 -4.78 -8.22 9.68
N ALA A 73 -4.14 -8.77 10.71
CA ALA A 73 -3.73 -10.15 10.79
C ALA A 73 -4.75 -10.91 11.64
N THR A 74 -5.44 -11.88 11.06
CA THR A 74 -6.40 -12.69 11.82
C THR A 74 -5.72 -13.90 12.45
N SER A 75 -6.17 -14.30 13.64
CA SER A 75 -5.74 -15.53 14.31
C SER A 75 -5.89 -16.76 13.41
N ASP A 76 -4.85 -17.60 13.34
CA ASP A 76 -4.92 -18.94 12.73
C ASP A 76 -5.90 -19.88 13.46
N TRP A 77 -6.23 -19.55 14.72
CA TRP A 77 -7.18 -20.28 15.56
C TRP A 77 -8.51 -19.52 15.59
N TRP A 78 -9.39 -19.76 14.62
CA TRP A 78 -10.74 -19.18 14.60
C TRP A 78 -11.77 -20.28 14.88
N PRO A 79 -12.89 -20.04 15.59
CA PRO A 79 -13.74 -21.11 16.14
C PRO A 79 -14.37 -22.08 15.12
N GLU A 80 -14.40 -21.74 13.83
CA GLU A 80 -14.76 -22.66 12.74
C GLU A 80 -13.64 -23.68 12.40
N TYR A 81 -12.44 -23.54 13.00
CA TYR A 81 -11.17 -24.15 12.60
C TYR A 81 -10.75 -25.31 13.51
N ILE A 82 -11.58 -26.35 13.60
CA ILE A 82 -11.21 -27.56 14.35
C ILE A 82 -10.17 -28.45 13.62
N ASN A 83 -9.81 -28.21 12.35
CA ASN A 83 -9.02 -29.17 11.55
C ASN A 83 -7.85 -28.62 10.70
N GLY A 84 -7.11 -27.61 11.17
CA GLY A 84 -5.67 -27.49 10.88
C GLY A 84 -5.20 -27.34 9.41
N ALA A 85 -5.97 -26.74 8.51
CA ALA A 85 -5.53 -26.46 7.15
C ALA A 85 -4.96 -25.03 7.00
N TYR A 86 -3.78 -24.92 6.39
CA TYR A 86 -3.17 -23.68 5.87
C TYR A 86 -4.06 -22.98 4.81
N GLU A 87 -5.09 -23.69 4.32
CA GLU A 87 -6.03 -23.35 3.26
C GLU A 87 -7.10 -22.29 3.64
N HIS A 88 -7.03 -21.73 4.85
CA HIS A 88 -8.06 -20.85 5.39
C HIS A 88 -7.49 -19.55 5.98
N ASN A 89 -6.53 -18.94 5.31
CA ASN A 89 -6.25 -17.53 5.56
C ASN A 89 -7.48 -16.71 5.09
N LYS A 90 -7.99 -15.80 5.92
CA LYS A 90 -9.07 -14.89 5.50
C LYS A 90 -8.56 -13.80 4.56
N CYS A 91 -7.45 -14.02 3.85
CA CYS A 91 -6.79 -13.04 2.99
C CYS A 91 -7.80 -12.40 2.03
N GLY A 92 -7.84 -11.08 2.02
CA GLY A 92 -8.74 -10.32 1.17
C GLY A 92 -10.18 -10.20 1.70
N HIS A 93 -10.57 -10.92 2.75
CA HIS A 93 -11.86 -10.71 3.42
C HIS A 93 -11.86 -9.41 4.22
N CYS A 94 -13.03 -8.79 4.35
CA CYS A 94 -13.21 -7.56 5.11
C CYS A 94 -14.10 -7.77 6.32
N PHE A 95 -13.74 -7.07 7.39
CA PHE A 95 -14.48 -7.10 8.64
C PHE A 95 -14.79 -5.67 9.06
N GLU A 96 -16.04 -5.44 9.43
CA GLU A 96 -16.39 -4.26 10.19
C GLU A 96 -16.12 -4.55 11.66
N ILE A 97 -15.32 -3.68 12.29
CA ILE A 97 -14.90 -3.81 13.68
C ILE A 97 -15.24 -2.54 14.47
N GLN A 98 -15.63 -2.71 15.73
CA GLN A 98 -15.84 -1.61 16.67
C GLN A 98 -15.34 -2.00 18.06
N CYS A 99 -14.88 -1.02 18.83
CA CYS A 99 -14.47 -1.26 20.21
C CYS A 99 -15.68 -1.69 21.06
N ASP A 100 -15.55 -2.71 21.90
CA ASP A 100 -16.64 -3.15 22.77
C ASP A 100 -16.71 -2.23 24.01
N PRO A 101 -17.73 -1.36 24.13
CA PRO A 101 -17.83 -0.40 25.23
C PRO A 101 -18.16 -1.07 26.58
N ASN A 102 -18.46 -2.37 26.60
CA ASN A 102 -18.65 -3.15 27.81
C ASN A 102 -17.36 -3.85 28.27
N GLY A 103 -16.30 -3.83 27.44
CA GLY A 103 -14.95 -4.31 27.77
C GLY A 103 -14.00 -3.23 28.31
N ARG A 104 -14.41 -1.95 28.24
CA ARG A 104 -13.94 -0.67 28.81
C ARG A 104 -12.47 -0.32 29.01
N SER A 105 -11.52 -1.22 29.03
CA SER A 105 -10.11 -0.79 29.08
C SER A 105 -9.73 -0.20 27.72
N TYR A 106 -9.36 1.08 27.69
CA TYR A 106 -8.67 1.76 26.58
C TYR A 106 -9.43 2.00 25.26
N CYS A 107 -10.72 1.66 25.16
CA CYS A 107 -11.55 2.15 24.05
C CYS A 107 -11.57 3.69 24.03
N ARG A 108 -11.56 4.27 22.84
CA ARG A 108 -11.71 5.72 22.66
C ARG A 108 -13.15 6.14 22.91
N GLY A 109 -13.35 6.97 23.95
CA GLY A 109 -14.69 7.37 24.35
C GLY A 109 -15.44 8.21 23.32
N ASP A 110 -14.70 8.97 22.50
CA ASP A 110 -15.21 9.73 21.37
C ASP A 110 -15.58 8.87 20.14
N ARG A 111 -15.33 7.56 20.21
CA ARG A 111 -15.48 6.60 19.11
C ARG A 111 -16.37 5.40 19.48
N TYR A 112 -17.10 5.44 20.61
CA TYR A 112 -17.93 4.31 21.06
C TYR A 112 -19.03 3.88 20.07
N ASN A 113 -19.50 4.80 19.22
CA ASN A 113 -20.50 4.52 18.19
C ASN A 113 -19.88 4.51 16.78
N ALA A 114 -18.56 4.35 16.69
CA ALA A 114 -17.84 4.29 15.42
C ALA A 114 -17.31 2.86 15.19
N SER A 115 -17.40 2.43 13.94
CA SER A 115 -16.75 1.24 13.42
C SER A 115 -15.77 1.62 12.31
N ILE A 116 -14.82 0.75 12.04
CA ILE A 116 -13.95 0.82 10.86
C ILE A 116 -14.02 -0.50 10.10
N ILE A 117 -13.65 -0.46 8.83
CA ILE A 117 -13.53 -1.65 8.00
C ILE A 117 -12.05 -1.97 7.83
N VAL A 118 -11.66 -3.20 8.17
CA VAL A 118 -10.32 -3.71 7.96
C VAL A 118 -10.33 -4.85 6.93
N GLN A 119 -9.30 -4.92 6.09
CA GLN A 119 -9.07 -6.08 5.24
C GLN A 119 -7.97 -6.98 5.84
N VAL A 120 -8.14 -8.29 5.74
CA VAL A 120 -7.12 -9.23 6.17
C VAL A 120 -6.00 -9.30 5.14
N THR A 121 -4.79 -8.92 5.54
CA THR A 121 -3.59 -8.90 4.68
C THR A 121 -2.43 -9.68 5.27
N ASP A 122 -2.62 -10.24 6.46
CA ASP A 122 -1.64 -11.04 7.16
C ASP A 122 -2.36 -12.10 8.02
N ARG A 123 -1.59 -12.94 8.71
CA ARG A 123 -2.10 -13.88 9.70
C ARG A 123 -1.38 -13.69 11.02
N CYS A 124 -2.08 -13.94 12.12
CA CYS A 124 -1.43 -14.04 13.41
C CYS A 124 -1.27 -15.52 13.80
N PRO A 125 -0.04 -16.08 13.70
CA PRO A 125 0.16 -17.49 13.92
C PRO A 125 0.19 -17.85 15.41
N CYS A 126 -0.55 -18.91 15.76
CA CYS A 126 -0.57 -19.44 17.13
C CYS A 126 0.77 -20.09 17.52
N LYS A 127 1.46 -20.74 16.56
CA LYS A 127 2.81 -21.29 16.75
C LYS A 127 3.86 -20.28 16.32
N HIS A 128 4.28 -19.42 17.24
CA HIS A 128 5.36 -18.45 17.04
C HIS A 128 6.37 -18.51 18.20
N GLU A 129 7.61 -18.13 17.92
CA GLU A 129 8.66 -17.97 18.92
C GLU A 129 8.41 -16.82 19.93
N ASN A 130 7.43 -15.93 19.65
CA ASN A 130 7.04 -14.84 20.52
C ASN A 130 5.95 -15.32 21.50
N PRO A 131 6.18 -15.28 22.83
CA PRO A 131 5.18 -15.66 23.82
C PRO A 131 3.88 -14.84 23.76
N SER A 132 3.93 -13.60 23.26
CA SER A 132 2.75 -12.73 23.10
C SER A 132 1.77 -13.30 22.07
N ASN A 133 2.25 -13.79 20.93
CA ASN A 133 1.43 -14.41 19.89
C ASN A 133 0.69 -15.63 20.42
N LYS A 134 1.33 -16.44 21.27
CA LYS A 134 0.68 -17.59 21.89
C LYS A 134 -0.50 -17.17 22.78
N ARG A 135 -0.42 -15.99 23.43
CA ARG A 135 -1.50 -15.47 24.27
C ARG A 135 -2.66 -14.93 23.43
N TRP A 136 -2.38 -14.26 22.33
CA TRP A 136 -3.40 -13.51 21.59
C TRP A 136 -3.98 -14.24 20.40
N CYS A 137 -3.18 -15.04 19.72
CA CYS A 137 -3.52 -15.65 18.44
C CYS A 137 -3.84 -17.14 18.56
N CYS A 138 -4.08 -17.59 19.78
CA CYS A 138 -4.50 -18.95 20.10
C CYS A 138 -5.79 -18.94 20.91
N GLY A 139 -6.66 -19.89 20.60
CA GLY A 139 -7.28 -20.76 21.61
C GLY A 139 -8.52 -20.30 22.37
N ASP A 140 -8.67 -19.03 22.69
CA ASP A 140 -9.68 -18.63 23.69
C ASP A 140 -10.74 -17.67 23.15
N GLN A 141 -10.47 -16.95 22.06
CA GLN A 141 -11.41 -16.02 21.44
C GLN A 141 -10.93 -15.56 20.06
N PRO A 142 -11.85 -15.15 19.15
CA PRO A 142 -11.48 -14.48 17.90
C PRO A 142 -10.59 -13.27 18.16
N HIS A 143 -9.53 -13.17 17.37
CA HIS A 143 -8.51 -12.14 17.57
C HIS A 143 -8.09 -11.52 16.24
N PHE A 144 -8.04 -10.18 16.25
CA PHE A 144 -7.54 -9.34 15.18
C PHE A 144 -6.31 -8.60 15.68
N ASP A 145 -5.15 -8.87 15.11
CA ASP A 145 -4.00 -8.00 15.29
C ASP A 145 -4.05 -6.96 14.17
N VAL A 146 -4.51 -5.75 14.47
CA VAL A 146 -4.75 -4.73 13.43
C VAL A 146 -3.51 -3.84 13.25
N SER A 147 -3.44 -3.06 12.18
CA SER A 147 -2.37 -2.06 12.08
C SER A 147 -2.42 -1.08 13.26
N HIS A 148 -1.26 -0.53 13.62
CA HIS A 148 -1.15 0.52 14.62
C HIS A 148 -2.13 1.67 14.34
N GLU A 149 -2.30 2.06 13.07
CA GLU A 149 -3.21 3.11 12.64
C GLU A 149 -4.68 2.72 12.88
N ALA A 150 -5.10 1.53 12.44
CA ALA A 150 -6.46 1.03 12.63
C ALA A 150 -6.83 0.92 14.11
N PHE A 151 -5.90 0.46 14.95
CA PHE A 151 -6.11 0.40 16.40
C PHE A 151 -6.36 1.79 16.99
N GLY A 152 -5.58 2.78 16.57
CA GLY A 152 -5.66 4.17 17.04
C GLY A 152 -6.99 4.86 16.73
N GLU A 153 -7.70 4.39 15.72
CA GLU A 153 -9.03 4.90 15.41
C GLU A 153 -10.07 4.54 16.46
N LEU A 154 -9.94 3.38 17.10
CA LEU A 154 -10.94 2.83 18.02
C LEU A 154 -10.47 2.77 19.48
N ALA A 155 -9.16 2.75 19.73
CA ALA A 155 -8.57 2.52 21.06
C ALA A 155 -7.26 3.30 21.27
N ASN A 156 -6.88 3.47 22.53
CA ASN A 156 -5.63 4.10 22.93
C ASN A 156 -4.51 3.06 23.02
N HIS A 157 -3.41 3.28 22.28
CA HIS A 157 -2.26 2.36 22.20
C HIS A 157 -1.64 2.00 23.56
N VAL A 158 -1.77 2.86 24.59
CA VAL A 158 -1.27 2.58 25.95
C VAL A 158 -1.86 1.28 26.52
N GLY A 159 -3.06 0.89 26.10
CA GLY A 159 -3.70 -0.34 26.54
C GLY A 159 -3.08 -1.62 25.96
N GLY A 160 -2.43 -1.54 24.81
CA GLY A 160 -1.93 -2.69 24.06
C GLY A 160 -3.00 -3.60 23.44
N TRP A 161 -4.21 -3.64 24.00
CA TRP A 161 -5.33 -4.45 23.52
C TRP A 161 -6.68 -3.94 24.03
N VAL A 162 -7.76 -4.32 23.34
CA VAL A 162 -9.15 -4.08 23.77
C VAL A 162 -10.06 -5.24 23.36
N TYR A 163 -11.22 -5.35 23.99
CA TYR A 163 -12.31 -6.17 23.44
C TYR A 163 -12.93 -5.46 22.23
N LEU A 164 -13.28 -6.23 21.20
CA LEU A 164 -14.00 -5.72 20.03
C LEU A 164 -15.32 -6.47 19.82
N GLN A 165 -16.21 -5.81 19.09
CA GLN A 165 -17.24 -6.48 18.32
C GLN A 165 -16.86 -6.45 16.84
N TRP A 166 -17.13 -7.53 16.12
CA TRP A 166 -16.81 -7.65 14.70
C TRP A 166 -17.92 -8.37 13.93
N ARG A 167 -17.97 -8.14 12.63
CA ARG A 167 -18.79 -8.91 11.68
C ARG A 167 -18.10 -8.98 10.32
N GLU A 168 -18.25 -10.10 9.63
CA GLU A 168 -17.74 -10.24 8.27
C GLU A 168 -18.64 -9.45 7.32
N ILE A 169 -18.04 -8.70 6.41
CA ILE A 169 -18.74 -7.90 5.43
C ILE A 169 -18.16 -8.15 4.03
N GLN A 170 -18.97 -7.92 3.00
CA GLN A 170 -18.43 -7.76 1.66
C GLN A 170 -17.46 -6.57 1.63
N CYS A 171 -16.27 -6.73 1.04
CA CYS A 171 -15.31 -5.64 0.93
C CYS A 171 -15.88 -4.48 0.10
N PRO A 172 -15.88 -3.24 0.63
CA PRO A 172 -16.11 -2.05 -0.20
C PRO A 172 -15.00 -1.90 -1.24
N ASP A 173 -15.28 -1.24 -2.36
CA ASP A 173 -14.21 -0.93 -3.29
C ASP A 173 -13.17 0.00 -2.65
N GLY A 174 -11.89 -0.24 -2.98
CA GLY A 174 -10.79 0.57 -2.49
C GLY A 174 -10.29 0.24 -1.09
N VAL A 175 -10.97 -0.63 -0.33
CA VAL A 175 -10.45 -1.11 0.96
C VAL A 175 -9.37 -2.17 0.72
N GLY A 176 -8.17 -1.91 1.26
CA GLY A 176 -7.04 -2.85 1.31
C GLY A 176 -6.45 -3.28 -0.04
N ARG A 177 -6.82 -2.63 -1.15
CA ARG A 177 -6.26 -2.88 -2.50
C ARG A 177 -4.83 -2.35 -2.63
N GLY A 178 -3.90 -2.93 -1.89
CA GLY A 178 -2.49 -2.97 -2.23
C GLY A 178 -2.28 -4.03 -3.31
N GLY A 179 -2.03 -3.60 -4.55
CA GLY A 179 -1.80 -4.51 -5.68
C GLY A 179 -3.09 -5.05 -6.34
N ALA A 180 -2.96 -5.51 -7.59
CA ALA A 180 -4.08 -5.99 -8.39
C ALA A 180 -4.78 -7.21 -7.74
N LEU A 181 -6.11 -7.25 -7.85
CA LEU A 181 -6.94 -8.41 -7.49
C LEU A 181 -6.45 -9.67 -8.24
N LEU A 182 -6.24 -10.77 -7.50
CA LEU A 182 -5.95 -12.08 -8.08
C LEU A 182 -7.26 -12.80 -8.41
N GLU A 183 -7.42 -13.24 -9.67
CA GLU A 183 -8.60 -13.96 -10.15
C GLU A 183 -8.61 -15.46 -9.79
N ASP A 184 -7.53 -16.00 -9.21
CA ASP A 184 -7.47 -17.39 -8.74
C ASP A 184 -6.49 -17.55 -7.54
N PRO A 185 -6.99 -17.51 -6.29
CA PRO A 185 -6.16 -17.61 -5.09
C PRO A 185 -5.66 -19.03 -4.79
N TYR A 186 -6.12 -20.06 -5.50
CA TYR A 186 -5.78 -21.46 -5.20
C TYR A 186 -4.62 -22.01 -6.02
N ASN A 187 -4.19 -21.32 -7.09
CA ASN A 187 -3.11 -21.79 -7.97
C ASN A 187 -2.02 -20.74 -8.23
N TRP A 188 -1.75 -19.90 -7.23
CA TRP A 188 -0.70 -18.90 -7.29
C TRP A 188 0.66 -19.48 -6.87
N THR A 189 1.55 -19.64 -7.85
CA THR A 189 3.00 -19.58 -7.59
C THR A 189 3.42 -18.12 -7.58
N PRO A 190 4.10 -17.64 -6.52
CA PRO A 190 4.60 -16.28 -6.46
C PRO A 190 5.36 -15.88 -7.72
N TYR A 191 5.03 -14.71 -8.30
CA TYR A 191 6.02 -13.95 -9.07
C TYR A 191 6.99 -13.23 -8.11
N CYS A 192 7.39 -13.94 -7.06
CA CYS A 192 8.59 -13.70 -6.30
C CYS A 192 9.45 -14.92 -6.64
N THR A 193 10.39 -14.76 -7.56
CA THR A 193 11.56 -15.65 -7.59
C THR A 193 12.06 -15.73 -6.15
N GLU A 194 12.05 -16.92 -5.56
CA GLU A 194 12.65 -17.14 -4.24
C GLU A 194 14.04 -16.51 -4.23
N GLY A 195 14.24 -15.48 -3.39
CA GLY A 195 15.51 -14.77 -3.25
C GLY A 195 15.57 -13.31 -3.71
N GLU A 196 14.50 -12.72 -4.26
CA GLU A 196 14.52 -11.28 -4.61
C GLU A 196 14.17 -10.37 -3.41
N GLU A 197 15.18 -9.60 -3.00
CA GLU A 197 15.15 -8.55 -1.97
C GLU A 197 14.32 -7.34 -2.46
N SER A 198 13.47 -6.74 -1.61
CA SER A 198 12.77 -5.49 -1.98
C SER A 198 13.74 -4.31 -2.10
N LEU A 199 13.33 -3.22 -2.76
CA LEU A 199 14.17 -2.01 -2.82
C LEU A 199 14.47 -1.44 -1.43
N GLY A 200 13.52 -1.52 -0.50
CA GLY A 200 13.71 -1.12 0.89
C GLY A 200 14.70 -2.03 1.64
N GLU A 201 14.61 -3.34 1.44
CA GLU A 201 15.57 -4.31 2.01
C GLU A 201 16.97 -4.09 1.42
N MET A 202 17.08 -3.82 0.12
CA MET A 202 18.34 -3.49 -0.55
C MET A 202 18.95 -2.19 -0.02
N ALA A 203 18.15 -1.14 0.15
CA ALA A 203 18.59 0.12 0.72
C ALA A 203 19.11 -0.06 2.16
N LYS A 204 18.43 -0.90 2.96
CA LYS A 204 18.85 -1.25 4.32
C LYS A 204 20.17 -2.03 4.31
N ARG A 205 20.32 -3.04 3.45
CA ARG A 205 21.55 -3.81 3.28
C ARG A 205 22.72 -2.94 2.83
N ARG A 206 22.47 -1.93 1.98
CA ARG A 206 23.47 -0.95 1.52
C ARG A 206 23.76 0.17 2.52
N GLY A 207 23.10 0.21 3.68
CA GLY A 207 23.34 1.22 4.71
C GLY A 207 22.85 2.62 4.35
N LEU A 208 21.84 2.74 3.47
CA LEU A 208 21.26 4.01 3.03
C LEU A 208 20.29 4.58 4.08
N THR A 209 20.77 4.80 5.30
CA THR A 209 19.96 5.18 6.47
C THR A 209 19.27 6.52 6.29
N THR A 210 19.94 7.54 5.75
CA THR A 210 19.35 8.87 5.54
C THR A 210 18.27 8.84 4.46
N PHE A 211 18.48 8.04 3.40
CA PHE A 211 17.47 7.81 2.37
C PHE A 211 16.22 7.12 2.93
N LEU A 212 16.40 6.06 3.72
CA LEU A 212 15.27 5.37 4.35
C LEU A 212 14.47 6.30 5.29
N GLU A 213 15.15 7.15 6.06
CA GLU A 213 14.50 8.15 6.89
C GLU A 213 13.78 9.22 6.05
N ALA A 214 14.40 9.69 4.97
CA ALA A 214 13.79 10.65 4.04
C ALA A 214 12.51 10.09 3.40
N VAL A 215 12.53 8.84 2.95
CA VAL A 215 11.37 8.16 2.38
C VAL A 215 10.27 7.97 3.42
N TRP A 216 10.62 7.60 4.66
CA TRP A 216 9.67 7.49 5.76
C TRP A 216 8.98 8.83 6.05
N ARG A 217 9.76 9.92 6.19
CA ARG A 217 9.24 11.27 6.47
C ARG A 217 8.47 11.87 5.29
N ALA A 218 8.79 11.48 4.06
CA ALA A 218 8.04 11.86 2.86
C ALA A 218 6.61 11.29 2.84
N GLY A 219 6.32 10.29 3.67
CA GLY A 219 4.99 9.78 3.90
C GLY A 219 4.66 8.51 3.12
N PRO A 220 3.43 8.00 3.31
CA PRO A 220 3.00 6.66 2.90
C PRO A 220 3.18 6.40 1.40
N GLU A 221 2.82 7.37 0.56
CA GLU A 221 2.88 7.28 -0.91
C GLU A 221 4.29 6.95 -1.46
N VAL A 222 5.34 7.41 -0.77
CA VAL A 222 6.73 7.21 -1.16
C VAL A 222 7.27 5.93 -0.51
N TRP A 223 6.96 5.71 0.77
CA TRP A 223 7.39 4.53 1.53
C TRP A 223 6.90 3.21 0.92
N ASP A 224 5.65 3.19 0.48
CA ASP A 224 4.97 2.05 -0.13
C ASP A 224 5.72 1.49 -1.35
N ARG A 225 6.43 2.35 -2.09
CA ARG A 225 7.18 1.94 -3.27
C ARG A 225 8.47 1.18 -2.97
N LEU A 226 9.04 1.33 -1.77
CA LEU A 226 10.22 0.57 -1.35
C LEU A 226 9.86 -0.81 -0.80
N GLY A 227 8.68 -0.95 -0.19
CA GLY A 227 8.26 -2.17 0.48
C GLY A 227 7.72 -3.25 -0.46
N SER A 228 7.31 -2.87 -1.68
CA SER A 228 6.75 -3.80 -2.65
C SER A 228 7.80 -4.67 -3.33
N ARG A 229 7.57 -5.99 -3.38
CA ARG A 229 8.29 -6.94 -4.25
C ARG A 229 7.53 -7.25 -5.55
N ALA A 230 6.31 -6.73 -5.69
CA ALA A 230 5.36 -7.10 -6.75
C ALA A 230 5.33 -6.13 -7.95
N ARG A 231 6.16 -5.08 -7.94
CA ARG A 231 6.19 -4.07 -9.02
C ARG A 231 7.63 -3.78 -9.46
N ALA A 232 7.90 -3.92 -10.75
CA ALA A 232 9.09 -3.37 -11.36
C ALA A 232 9.11 -1.86 -11.09
N SER A 233 10.07 -1.42 -10.29
CA SER A 233 10.25 0.00 -9.96
C SER A 233 11.73 0.29 -9.89
N THR A 234 12.13 1.40 -10.50
CA THR A 234 13.49 1.92 -10.33
C THR A 234 13.44 3.08 -9.37
N VAL A 235 14.39 3.08 -8.43
CA VAL A 235 14.60 4.19 -7.51
C VAL A 235 16.04 4.68 -7.65
N VAL A 236 16.19 5.99 -7.77
CA VAL A 236 17.50 6.63 -7.65
C VAL A 236 17.65 6.98 -6.18
N ALA A 237 18.39 6.16 -5.43
CA ALA A 237 18.53 6.36 -3.98
C ALA A 237 19.83 7.13 -3.68
N PRO A 238 19.79 8.40 -3.21
CA PRO A 238 20.98 9.13 -2.83
C PRO A 238 21.70 8.46 -1.65
N THR A 239 23.03 8.54 -1.63
CA THR A 239 23.84 8.06 -0.50
C THR A 239 23.71 9.01 0.70
N ASN A 240 24.08 8.54 1.90
CA ASN A 240 24.13 9.39 3.09
C ASN A 240 25.07 10.60 2.87
N GLU A 241 26.17 10.42 2.15
CA GLU A 241 27.10 11.49 1.77
C GLU A 241 26.46 12.49 0.80
N ALA A 242 25.65 12.03 -0.16
CA ALA A 242 24.92 12.92 -1.06
C ALA A 242 23.91 13.81 -0.30
N PHE A 243 23.21 13.25 0.71
CA PHE A 243 22.36 14.04 1.60
C PHE A 243 23.17 15.07 2.40
N ALA A 244 24.33 14.68 2.95
CA ALA A 244 25.20 15.60 3.70
C ALA A 244 25.68 16.76 2.82
N ASN A 245 26.23 16.46 1.64
CA ASN A 245 26.71 17.46 0.70
C ASN A 245 25.61 18.43 0.25
N TYR A 246 24.40 17.92 0.01
CA TYR A 246 23.27 18.77 -0.36
C TYR A 246 22.81 19.64 0.81
N ALA A 247 22.72 19.10 2.02
CA ALA A 247 22.39 19.88 3.22
C ALA A 247 23.41 21.01 3.45
N ASP A 248 24.71 20.70 3.37
CA ASP A 248 25.80 21.68 3.49
C ASP A 248 25.70 22.79 2.43
N SER A 249 25.34 22.44 1.20
CA SER A 249 25.16 23.43 0.11
C SER A 249 24.03 24.44 0.39
N LEU A 250 23.06 24.05 1.21
CA LEU A 250 21.96 24.91 1.66
C LEU A 250 22.26 25.59 3.00
N GLY A 251 23.42 25.31 3.62
CA GLY A 251 23.76 25.77 4.96
C GLY A 251 22.88 25.12 6.05
N LEU A 252 22.37 23.91 5.79
CA LEU A 252 21.52 23.14 6.69
C LEU A 252 22.25 21.92 7.21
N THR A 253 21.85 21.42 8.37
CA THR A 253 22.14 20.05 8.79
C THR A 253 21.27 19.05 8.02
N VAL A 254 21.68 17.79 7.96
CA VAL A 254 20.86 16.71 7.37
C VAL A 254 19.50 16.62 8.07
N GLN A 255 19.43 16.82 9.38
CA GLN A 255 18.18 16.79 10.11
C GLN A 255 17.24 17.93 9.68
N GLU A 256 17.75 19.15 9.54
CA GLU A 256 16.96 20.30 9.07
C GLU A 256 16.51 20.12 7.61
N LEU A 257 17.32 19.49 6.76
CA LEU A 257 16.93 19.09 5.41
C LEU A 257 15.76 18.10 5.43
N LEU A 258 15.79 17.11 6.32
CA LEU A 258 14.73 16.11 6.50
C LEU A 258 13.44 16.66 7.12
N GLU A 259 13.45 17.89 7.63
CA GLU A 259 12.28 18.59 8.17
C GLU A 259 11.68 19.59 7.17
N GLN A 260 12.29 19.74 5.99
CA GLN A 260 11.81 20.65 4.97
C GLN A 260 10.41 20.25 4.46
N PRO A 261 9.46 21.18 4.32
CA PRO A 261 8.13 20.91 3.76
C PRO A 261 8.17 20.34 2.34
N THR A 262 9.27 20.60 1.61
CA THR A 262 9.48 20.13 0.23
C THR A 262 9.96 18.69 0.15
N LEU A 263 10.35 18.06 1.27
CA LEU A 263 10.94 16.71 1.29
C LEU A 263 10.08 15.70 0.52
N ALA A 264 8.76 15.66 0.76
CA ALA A 264 7.87 14.71 0.09
C ALA A 264 7.89 14.88 -1.44
N SER A 265 7.92 16.12 -1.94
CA SER A 265 7.99 16.41 -3.38
C SER A 265 9.33 15.99 -3.99
N ILE A 266 10.43 16.25 -3.27
CA ILE A 266 11.77 15.82 -3.67
C ILE A 266 11.84 14.29 -3.72
N MET A 267 11.32 13.61 -2.70
CA MET A 267 11.38 12.15 -2.66
C MET A 267 10.57 11.52 -3.78
N ARG A 268 9.39 12.04 -4.14
CA ARG A 268 8.63 11.54 -5.31
C ARG A 268 9.42 11.58 -6.63
N HIS A 269 10.31 12.56 -6.83
CA HIS A 269 11.16 12.63 -8.03
C HIS A 269 12.18 11.50 -8.14
N HIS A 270 12.53 10.85 -7.03
CA HIS A 270 13.52 9.77 -7.02
C HIS A 270 12.92 8.41 -7.42
N PHE A 271 11.59 8.31 -7.52
CA PHE A 271 10.88 7.08 -7.89
C PHE A 271 10.37 7.18 -9.32
N PHE A 272 10.63 6.13 -10.09
CA PHE A 272 10.18 5.99 -11.47
C PHE A 272 9.01 5.02 -11.52
N LYS A 273 8.07 5.27 -12.43
CA LYS A 273 6.91 4.40 -12.63
C LYS A 273 7.26 3.11 -13.40
N GLU A 274 8.47 3.02 -13.94
CA GLU A 274 8.95 1.96 -14.83
C GLU A 274 10.40 1.55 -14.52
N GLU A 275 10.86 0.44 -15.12
CA GLU A 275 12.25 -0.02 -15.05
C GLU A 275 13.14 0.69 -16.09
N ILE A 276 14.33 1.16 -15.68
CA ILE A 276 15.22 1.99 -16.51
C ILE A 276 16.30 1.18 -17.24
N SER A 277 16.22 -0.16 -17.28
CA SER A 277 17.33 -1.00 -17.76
C SER A 277 17.85 -0.58 -19.15
N ASP A 278 16.96 -0.27 -20.09
CA ASP A 278 17.32 -0.09 -21.51
C ASP A 278 16.72 1.15 -22.22
N ARG A 279 16.04 2.05 -21.50
CA ARG A 279 15.37 3.22 -22.11
C ARG A 279 16.26 4.46 -22.20
N GLU A 280 16.14 5.16 -23.33
CA GLU A 280 16.65 6.53 -23.57
C GLU A 280 15.46 7.47 -23.73
N GLY A 281 15.58 8.71 -23.23
CA GLY A 281 14.53 9.73 -23.35
C GLY A 281 13.81 10.04 -22.04
N ALA A 282 12.67 10.74 -22.15
CA ALA A 282 11.90 11.21 -20.99
C ALA A 282 11.20 10.04 -20.28
N LEU A 283 11.37 9.96 -18.96
CA LEU A 283 10.70 9.01 -18.09
C LEU A 283 9.84 9.73 -17.06
N ASP A 284 8.63 9.23 -16.87
CA ASP A 284 7.73 9.76 -15.86
C ASP A 284 8.16 9.34 -14.46
N THR A 285 8.35 10.34 -13.60
CA THR A 285 8.53 10.14 -12.17
C THR A 285 7.18 10.12 -11.46
N VAL A 286 7.19 9.79 -10.17
CA VAL A 286 5.98 9.82 -9.33
C VAL A 286 5.49 11.24 -9.08
N SER A 287 6.31 12.26 -9.29
CA SER A 287 5.91 13.66 -9.19
C SER A 287 5.27 14.21 -10.46
N ASP A 288 5.09 13.38 -11.50
CA ASP A 288 4.61 13.75 -12.84
C ASP A 288 5.50 14.78 -13.58
N PHE A 289 6.72 14.99 -13.09
CA PHE A 289 7.76 15.74 -13.78
C PHE A 289 8.74 14.75 -14.43
N PRO A 290 8.83 14.74 -15.77
CA PRO A 290 9.67 13.77 -16.45
C PRO A 290 11.16 14.09 -16.28
N ILE A 291 11.97 13.03 -16.13
CA ILE A 291 13.43 13.10 -16.12
C ILE A 291 13.96 12.45 -17.41
N THR A 292 14.95 13.06 -18.05
CA THR A 292 15.56 12.54 -19.27
C THR A 292 16.70 11.59 -18.93
N VAL A 293 16.59 10.32 -19.36
CA VAL A 293 17.69 9.35 -19.30
C VAL A 293 18.53 9.46 -20.56
N ARG A 294 19.85 9.55 -20.38
CA ARG A 294 20.83 9.44 -21.46
C ARG A 294 21.97 8.52 -21.09
N THR A 295 22.59 7.88 -22.07
CA THR A 295 23.90 7.26 -21.91
C THR A 295 24.98 8.31 -22.19
N ALA A 296 25.87 8.55 -21.23
CA ALA A 296 27.02 9.42 -21.39
C ALA A 296 28.10 8.73 -22.25
N ASP A 297 29.06 9.50 -22.75
CA ASP A 297 30.12 9.03 -23.65
C ASP A 297 30.99 7.90 -23.05
N ASP A 298 30.99 7.76 -21.72
CA ASP A 298 31.71 6.71 -20.97
C ASP A 298 30.86 5.46 -20.68
N GLY A 299 29.66 5.38 -21.27
CA GLY A 299 28.73 4.26 -21.10
C GLY A 299 27.94 4.29 -19.78
N LYS A 300 28.11 5.30 -18.93
CA LYS A 300 27.32 5.47 -17.70
C LYS A 300 25.98 6.15 -17.99
N ARG A 301 24.97 5.90 -17.16
CA ARG A 301 23.68 6.57 -17.28
C ARG A 301 23.77 7.98 -16.69
N ALA A 302 23.03 8.90 -17.30
CA ALA A 302 22.84 10.25 -16.83
C ALA A 302 21.34 10.58 -16.81
N LEU A 303 20.87 11.16 -15.71
CA LEU A 303 19.51 11.63 -15.49
C LEU A 303 19.54 13.15 -15.49
N ASP A 304 18.88 13.78 -16.47
CA ASP A 304 18.92 15.24 -16.72
C ASP A 304 20.35 15.81 -16.76
N GLY A 305 21.29 15.03 -17.30
CA GLY A 305 22.70 15.40 -17.40
C GLY A 305 23.53 15.15 -16.13
N VAL A 306 22.90 14.71 -15.04
CA VAL A 306 23.58 14.27 -13.81
C VAL A 306 23.90 12.78 -13.90
N ARG A 307 25.18 12.41 -13.72
CA ARG A 307 25.63 11.01 -13.78
C ARG A 307 25.07 10.20 -12.62
N VAL A 308 24.69 8.94 -12.89
CA VAL A 308 24.08 8.01 -11.91
C VAL A 308 24.72 6.63 -12.01
#